data_AF-A0A7C1E9U2-F1
#
_entry.id   AF-A0A7C1E9U2-F1
#
_cell.length_a   1.000
_cell.length_b   1.000
_cell.length_c   1.000
_cell.angle_alpha   90.00
_cell.angle_beta   90.00
_cell.angle_gamma   90.00
#
_symmetry.space_group_name_H-M   'P 1'
#
loop_
_entity.id
_entity.type
_entity.pdbx_description
1 polymer ?
#
loop_
_entity_poly.entity_id
_entity_poly.type
_entity_poly.pdbx_seq_one_letter_code
_entity_poly.pdbx_strand_id
1 'polypeptide(L)'
;MLRAIKGRCENCEPVVLETVLEIALTLARRGSEGKSIGALFVIGDAEAVLRRSKPLILDPLEGYPPEQKDIRNGNVQGTIKELAKMDGAFIVSGDGYVLSATRYIETIARYVDLPLGFGSRHMAAASISKETDAVAVVVSESEGIVRLFDDGELVAEFIPWVSNLELVKPRIRGEIEKIIDTTKNVTVMFRKSES
;
A
#
# COMPACT_ATOMS: atom_id res chain seq x y z
N MET A 1 12.94 -3.69 -7.51
CA MET A 1 11.57 -3.24 -7.16
C MET A 1 10.61 -3.31 -8.35
N LEU A 2 10.88 -2.59 -9.46
CA LEU A 2 10.03 -2.52 -10.67
C LEU A 2 9.53 -3.87 -11.22
N ARG A 3 10.36 -4.93 -11.19
CA ARG A 3 9.95 -6.28 -11.63
C ARG A 3 8.77 -6.85 -10.84
N ALA A 4 8.69 -6.59 -9.53
CA ALA A 4 7.66 -7.13 -8.65
C ALA A 4 6.28 -6.44 -8.86
N ILE A 5 6.28 -5.24 -9.44
CA ILE A 5 5.08 -4.41 -9.62
C ILE A 5 4.65 -4.30 -11.10
N LYS A 6 5.41 -4.90 -12.01
CA LYS A 6 5.12 -4.87 -13.45
C LYS A 6 3.78 -5.53 -13.73
N GLY A 7 2.87 -4.79 -14.39
CA GLY A 7 1.55 -5.29 -14.79
C GLY A 7 0.58 -5.50 -13.62
N ARG A 8 0.88 -4.99 -12.43
CA ARG A 8 -0.02 -5.08 -11.26
C ARG A 8 -1.03 -3.95 -11.17
N CYS A 9 -0.75 -2.83 -11.82
CA CYS A 9 -1.63 -1.68 -11.83
C CYS A 9 -1.85 -1.27 -13.28
N GLU A 10 -2.93 -1.76 -13.88
CA GLU A 10 -3.27 -1.42 -15.27
C GLU A 10 -3.75 0.04 -15.39
N ASN A 11 -4.39 0.54 -14.33
CA ASN A 11 -4.96 1.89 -14.25
C ASN A 11 -4.08 2.89 -13.49
N CYS A 12 -2.78 2.65 -13.37
CA CYS A 12 -1.86 3.68 -12.85
C CYS A 12 -0.50 3.67 -13.53
N GLU A 13 0.13 4.84 -13.55
CA GLU A 13 1.49 4.98 -14.02
C GLU A 13 2.45 4.19 -13.10
N PRO A 14 3.38 3.40 -13.63
CA PRO A 14 4.31 2.61 -12.82
C PRO A 14 5.08 3.43 -11.78
N VAL A 15 5.39 4.70 -12.11
CA VAL A 15 6.08 5.63 -11.22
C VAL A 15 5.27 5.99 -9.98
N VAL A 16 3.93 6.01 -10.08
CA VAL A 16 3.05 6.31 -8.94
C VAL A 16 3.08 5.17 -7.94
N LEU A 17 2.94 3.92 -8.40
CA LEU A 17 3.03 2.76 -7.53
C LEU A 17 4.44 2.62 -6.91
N GLU A 18 5.50 2.90 -7.67
CA GLU A 18 6.86 2.94 -7.11
C GLU A 18 6.98 4.00 -6.00
N THR A 19 6.49 5.22 -6.25
CA THR A 19 6.54 6.32 -5.27
C THR A 19 5.75 5.97 -3.99
N VAL A 20 4.55 5.40 -4.12
CA VAL A 20 3.76 4.94 -2.96
C VAL A 20 4.52 3.89 -2.15
N LEU A 21 5.15 2.92 -2.81
CA LEU A 21 5.90 1.88 -2.12
C LEU A 21 7.15 2.44 -1.43
N GLU A 22 7.81 3.46 -1.99
CA GLU A 22 8.93 4.15 -1.34
C GLU A 22 8.50 4.90 -0.08
N ILE A 23 7.36 5.60 -0.14
CA ILE A 23 6.75 6.24 1.02
C ILE A 23 6.38 5.18 2.07
N ALA A 24 5.71 4.10 1.65
CA ALA A 24 5.32 2.99 2.53
C ALA A 24 6.52 2.34 3.21
N LEU A 25 7.62 2.11 2.49
CA LEU A 25 8.87 1.60 3.06
C LEU A 25 9.48 2.56 4.06
N THR A 26 9.36 3.88 3.83
CA THR A 26 9.80 4.90 4.78
C THR A 26 8.97 4.87 6.07
N LEU A 27 7.65 4.65 5.98
CA LEU A 27 6.76 4.48 7.15
C LEU A 27 7.00 3.15 7.89
N ALA A 28 7.39 2.12 7.15
CA ALA A 28 7.68 0.78 7.68
C ALA A 28 9.02 0.71 8.42
N ARG A 29 10.02 1.50 8.01
CA ARG A 29 11.32 1.57 8.68
C ARG A 29 11.14 2.15 10.09
N ARG A 30 11.45 1.33 11.09
CA ARG A 30 11.51 1.75 12.49
C ARG A 30 12.72 2.66 12.66
N GLY A 31 12.50 3.94 12.96
CA GLY A 31 13.55 4.85 13.42
C GLY A 31 14.06 4.48 14.83
N SER A 32 14.86 5.34 15.44
CA SER A 32 15.37 5.17 16.81
C SER A 32 14.27 5.03 17.87
N GLU A 33 13.06 5.50 17.58
CA GLU A 33 11.88 5.44 18.45
C GLU A 33 11.09 4.10 18.33
N GLY A 34 11.52 3.21 17.42
CA GLY A 34 11.18 1.78 17.49
C GLY A 34 9.82 1.34 16.95
N LYS A 35 8.99 2.22 16.35
CA LYS A 35 7.68 1.82 15.79
C LYS A 35 7.50 2.24 14.34
N SER A 36 6.96 1.31 13.55
CA SER A 36 6.45 1.54 12.20
C SER A 36 5.12 2.28 12.29
N ILE A 37 4.79 3.09 11.27
CA ILE A 37 3.48 3.75 11.16
C ILE A 37 2.61 2.92 10.22
N GLY A 38 1.51 2.38 10.73
CA GLY A 38 0.54 1.63 9.93
C GLY A 38 -0.21 2.52 8.96
N ALA A 39 -0.29 2.14 7.69
CA ALA A 39 -0.93 2.94 6.65
C ALA A 39 -1.59 2.04 5.59
N LEU A 40 -2.57 2.59 4.89
CA LEU A 40 -3.22 1.99 3.72
C LEU A 40 -3.27 3.01 2.59
N PHE A 41 -2.74 2.65 1.44
CA PHE A 41 -2.84 3.42 0.21
C PHE A 41 -3.65 2.59 -0.80
N VAL A 42 -4.59 3.22 -1.49
CA VAL A 42 -5.34 2.62 -2.60
C VAL A 42 -5.07 3.46 -3.85
N ILE A 43 -4.63 2.83 -4.93
CA ILE A 43 -4.08 3.49 -6.12
C ILE A 43 -4.83 3.02 -7.36
N GLY A 44 -5.34 3.99 -8.13
CA GLY A 44 -6.16 3.70 -9.31
C GLY A 44 -7.65 3.59 -8.99
N ASP A 45 -8.48 3.48 -10.04
CA ASP A 45 -9.96 3.41 -9.99
C ASP A 45 -10.59 4.33 -8.92
N ALA A 46 -10.06 5.55 -8.83
CA ALA A 46 -10.27 6.41 -7.68
C ALA A 46 -11.73 6.74 -7.41
N GLU A 47 -12.54 6.91 -8.46
CA GLU A 47 -13.96 7.16 -8.30
C GLU A 47 -14.69 5.97 -7.66
N ALA A 48 -14.39 4.73 -8.09
CA ALA A 48 -15.00 3.54 -7.53
C ALA A 48 -14.57 3.32 -6.08
N VAL A 49 -13.33 3.65 -5.75
CA VAL A 49 -12.78 3.61 -4.39
C VAL A 49 -13.44 4.67 -3.50
N LEU A 50 -13.63 5.89 -3.99
CA LEU A 50 -14.31 6.96 -3.25
C LEU A 50 -15.78 6.62 -2.98
N ARG A 51 -16.47 5.97 -3.93
CA ARG A 51 -17.85 5.48 -3.72
C ARG A 51 -17.96 4.36 -2.68
N ARG A 52 -16.89 3.59 -2.47
CA ARG A 52 -16.80 2.48 -1.49
C ARG A 52 -16.07 2.88 -0.22
N SER A 53 -16.02 4.17 0.08
CA SER A 53 -15.36 4.67 1.27
C SER A 53 -16.02 5.92 1.79
N LYS A 54 -15.83 6.21 3.07
CA LYS A 54 -16.35 7.40 3.74
C LYS A 54 -15.27 8.11 4.55
N PRO A 55 -15.29 9.44 4.62
CA PRO A 55 -14.34 10.17 5.44
C PRO A 55 -14.58 9.86 6.93
N LEU A 56 -13.52 9.61 7.70
CA LEU A 56 -13.60 9.41 9.16
C LEU A 56 -13.64 10.73 9.92
N ILE A 57 -13.03 11.76 9.34
CA ILE A 57 -13.00 13.15 9.80
C ILE A 57 -13.21 14.05 8.58
N LEU A 58 -13.26 15.37 8.74
CA LEU A 58 -13.18 16.27 7.57
C LEU A 58 -11.95 15.92 6.74
N ASP A 59 -12.13 15.82 5.42
CA ASP A 59 -11.05 15.39 4.54
C ASP A 59 -9.96 16.48 4.53
N PRO A 60 -8.74 16.17 5.02
CA PRO A 60 -7.69 17.17 5.17
C PRO A 60 -7.14 17.67 3.81
N LEU A 61 -7.48 16.99 2.71
CA LEU A 61 -7.04 17.33 1.35
C LEU A 61 -8.16 17.95 0.51
N GLU A 62 -9.38 18.05 1.06
CA GLU A 62 -10.50 18.70 0.41
C GLU A 62 -10.25 20.21 0.25
N GLY A 63 -10.71 20.78 -0.86
CA GLY A 63 -10.50 22.20 -1.19
C GLY A 63 -9.14 22.53 -1.81
N TYR A 64 -8.16 21.61 -1.76
CA TYR A 64 -6.88 21.79 -2.45
C TYR A 64 -6.94 21.21 -3.88
N PRO A 65 -6.43 21.95 -4.88
CA PRO A 65 -6.45 21.50 -6.27
C PRO A 65 -5.46 20.33 -6.49
N PRO A 66 -5.73 19.41 -7.44
CA PRO A 66 -4.91 18.22 -7.66
C PRO A 66 -3.42 18.51 -7.83
N GLU A 67 -3.05 19.60 -8.52
CA GLU A 67 -1.66 19.96 -8.83
C GLU A 67 -0.82 20.23 -7.58
N GLN A 68 -1.46 20.55 -6.45
CA GLN A 68 -0.79 20.73 -5.15
C GLN A 68 -0.65 19.42 -4.36
N LYS A 69 -1.24 18.33 -4.84
CA LYS A 69 -1.36 17.03 -4.16
C LYS A 69 -0.63 15.91 -4.92
N ASP A 70 0.29 16.27 -5.80
CA ASP A 70 1.14 15.31 -6.50
C ASP A 70 2.04 14.56 -5.50
N ILE A 71 1.90 13.23 -5.46
CA ILE A 71 2.63 12.36 -4.55
C ILE A 71 4.15 12.36 -4.77
N ARG A 72 4.61 12.80 -5.95
CA ARG A 72 6.03 12.94 -6.30
C ARG A 72 6.65 14.18 -5.64
N ASN A 73 5.83 15.12 -5.16
CA ASN A 73 6.29 16.31 -4.47
C ASN A 73 6.71 15.97 -3.03
N GLY A 74 7.95 16.29 -2.67
CA GLY A 74 8.49 16.02 -1.32
C GLY A 74 7.70 16.68 -0.17
N ASN A 75 7.06 17.84 -0.41
CA ASN A 75 6.20 18.47 0.60
C ASN A 75 4.93 17.65 0.83
N VAL A 76 4.33 17.13 -0.24
CA VAL A 76 3.16 16.23 -0.16
C VAL A 76 3.53 14.94 0.56
N GLN A 77 4.71 14.38 0.30
CA GLN A 77 5.22 13.21 1.03
C GLN A 77 5.39 13.49 2.54
N GLY A 78 5.84 14.69 2.89
CA GLY A 78 5.87 15.17 4.27
C GLY A 78 4.48 15.20 4.91
N THR A 79 3.48 15.76 4.20
CA THR A 79 2.08 15.78 4.64
C THR A 79 1.51 14.36 4.79
N ILE A 80 1.75 13.46 3.85
CA ILE A 80 1.33 12.05 3.92
C ILE A 80 1.88 11.40 5.19
N LYS A 81 3.15 11.64 5.52
CA LYS A 81 3.78 11.09 6.73
C LYS A 81 3.08 11.55 8.01
N GLU A 82 2.67 12.82 8.09
CA GLU A 82 1.92 13.33 9.24
C GLU A 82 0.49 12.78 9.28
N LEU A 83 -0.20 12.74 8.15
CA LEU A 83 -1.55 12.18 8.04
C LEU A 83 -1.59 10.67 8.28
N ALA A 84 -0.51 9.93 7.99
CA ALA A 84 -0.43 8.48 8.21
C ALA A 84 -0.48 8.09 9.69
N LYS A 85 -0.28 9.04 10.61
CA LYS A 85 -0.50 8.84 12.06
C LYS A 85 -1.98 8.72 12.41
N MET A 86 -2.87 9.07 11.48
CA MET A 86 -4.32 8.97 11.63
C MET A 86 -4.85 7.65 11.06
N ASP A 87 -6.06 7.28 11.47
CA ASP A 87 -6.74 6.11 10.92
C ASP A 87 -7.33 6.37 9.53
N GLY A 88 -7.44 5.29 8.75
CA GLY A 88 -8.02 5.28 7.42
C GLY A 88 -7.02 5.03 6.30
N ALA A 89 -7.45 5.33 5.08
CA ALA A 89 -6.72 5.12 3.84
C ALA A 89 -6.45 6.44 3.11
N PHE A 90 -5.36 6.45 2.35
CA PHE A 90 -5.11 7.42 1.29
C PHE A 90 -5.67 6.90 -0.02
N ILE A 91 -6.41 7.74 -0.75
CA ILE A 91 -6.88 7.45 -2.09
C ILE A 91 -6.02 8.22 -3.08
N VAL A 92 -5.32 7.51 -3.96
CA VAL A 92 -4.37 8.06 -4.92
C VAL A 92 -4.86 7.76 -6.33
N SER A 93 -4.93 8.78 -7.18
CA SER A 93 -5.28 8.60 -8.58
C SER A 93 -4.19 7.86 -9.36
N GLY A 94 -4.55 7.31 -10.52
CA GLY A 94 -3.61 6.57 -11.37
C GLY A 94 -2.44 7.42 -11.91
N ASP A 95 -2.64 8.73 -12.01
CA ASP A 95 -1.69 9.74 -12.48
C ASP A 95 -0.92 10.44 -11.32
N GLY A 96 -1.17 10.05 -10.07
CA GLY A 96 -0.30 10.38 -8.94
C GLY A 96 -0.77 11.48 -8.00
N TYR A 97 -2.05 11.87 -8.03
CA TYR A 97 -2.60 12.85 -7.11
C TYR A 97 -3.26 12.18 -5.91
N VAL A 98 -2.93 12.64 -4.70
CA VAL A 98 -3.61 12.19 -3.48
C VAL A 98 -4.95 12.93 -3.38
N LEU A 99 -6.03 12.21 -3.64
CA LEU A 99 -7.35 12.81 -3.74
C LEU A 99 -7.99 13.03 -2.37
N SER A 100 -7.77 12.09 -1.45
CA SER A 100 -8.38 12.05 -0.13
C SER A 100 -7.49 11.28 0.85
N ALA A 101 -7.60 11.61 2.13
CA ALA A 101 -6.97 10.88 3.22
C ALA A 101 -8.00 10.54 4.31
N THR A 102 -7.58 9.78 5.33
CA THR A 102 -8.41 9.42 6.49
C THR A 102 -9.75 8.78 6.14
N ARG A 103 -9.80 8.02 5.04
CA ARG A 103 -11.01 7.34 4.59
C ARG A 103 -11.15 5.95 5.19
N TYR A 104 -12.34 5.62 5.67
CA TYR A 104 -12.74 4.27 5.98
C TYR A 104 -13.16 3.55 4.69
N ILE A 105 -12.48 2.47 4.35
CA ILE A 105 -12.85 1.58 3.25
C ILE A 105 -13.95 0.65 3.74
N GLU A 106 -15.07 0.63 3.02
CA GLU A 106 -16.17 -0.28 3.30
C GLU A 106 -15.81 -1.67 2.79
N THR A 107 -15.73 -2.65 3.70
CA THR A 107 -15.23 -3.99 3.37
C THR A 107 -16.35 -5.00 3.26
N ILE A 108 -16.30 -5.82 2.21
CA ILE A 108 -17.19 -6.97 2.02
C ILE A 108 -16.39 -8.24 2.24
N ALA A 109 -16.43 -8.74 3.49
CA ALA A 109 -15.63 -9.88 3.95
C ALA A 109 -15.87 -11.22 3.21
N ARG A 110 -16.87 -11.31 2.31
CA ARG A 110 -17.26 -12.56 1.66
C ARG A 110 -16.34 -12.98 0.50
N TYR A 111 -15.52 -12.07 -0.03
CA TYR A 111 -14.81 -12.30 -1.30
C TYR A 111 -13.29 -12.40 -1.17
N VAL A 112 -12.75 -12.37 0.06
CA VAL A 112 -11.31 -12.36 0.30
C VAL A 112 -10.89 -13.40 1.33
N ASP A 113 -9.86 -14.18 0.98
CA ASP A 113 -9.35 -15.27 1.80
C ASP A 113 -7.94 -14.93 2.30
N LEU A 114 -7.89 -14.25 3.45
CA LEU A 114 -6.65 -13.77 4.04
C LEU A 114 -6.11 -14.72 5.13
N PRO A 115 -4.77 -14.90 5.21
CA PRO A 115 -4.14 -15.64 6.30
C PRO A 115 -4.47 -15.06 7.69
N LEU A 116 -4.52 -15.94 8.70
CA LEU A 116 -4.64 -15.52 10.09
C LEU A 116 -3.50 -14.57 10.50
N GLY A 117 -3.82 -13.63 11.39
CA GLY A 117 -2.90 -12.60 11.87
C GLY A 117 -2.89 -11.31 11.02
N PHE A 118 -3.69 -11.24 9.96
CA PHE A 118 -3.94 -10.00 9.23
C PHE A 118 -5.09 -9.20 9.87
N GLY A 119 -4.85 -7.91 10.09
CA GLY A 119 -5.82 -6.99 10.70
C GLY A 119 -6.74 -6.27 9.71
N SER A 120 -7.53 -5.31 10.22
CA SER A 120 -8.54 -4.56 9.45
C SER A 120 -8.00 -3.87 8.20
N ARG A 121 -6.81 -3.25 8.23
CA ARG A 121 -6.18 -2.63 7.04
C ARG A 121 -5.88 -3.64 5.92
N HIS A 122 -5.50 -4.87 6.27
CA HIS A 122 -5.27 -5.93 5.29
C HIS A 122 -6.58 -6.40 4.67
N MET A 123 -7.62 -6.59 5.50
CA MET A 123 -8.97 -6.91 5.03
C MET A 123 -9.50 -5.81 4.09
N ALA A 124 -9.29 -4.54 4.43
CA ALA A 124 -9.64 -3.40 3.59
C ALA A 124 -8.91 -3.40 2.26
N ALA A 125 -7.59 -3.61 2.27
CA ALA A 125 -6.77 -3.67 1.06
C ALA A 125 -7.22 -4.78 0.11
N ALA A 126 -7.44 -5.99 0.63
CA ALA A 126 -7.91 -7.11 -0.18
C ALA A 126 -9.33 -6.87 -0.71
N SER A 127 -10.25 -6.39 0.13
CA SER A 127 -11.64 -6.14 -0.31
C SER A 127 -11.66 -5.12 -1.44
N ILE A 128 -11.01 -3.97 -1.24
CA ILE A 128 -11.09 -2.89 -2.23
C ILE A 128 -10.39 -3.25 -3.54
N SER A 129 -9.23 -3.92 -3.49
CA SER A 129 -8.56 -4.38 -4.71
C SER A 129 -9.28 -5.52 -5.42
N LYS A 130 -10.23 -6.19 -4.74
CA LYS A 130 -11.13 -7.17 -5.39
C LYS A 130 -12.33 -6.53 -6.06
N GLU A 131 -12.82 -5.45 -5.49
CA GLU A 131 -14.09 -4.81 -5.87
C GLU A 131 -13.93 -3.66 -6.87
N THR A 132 -12.69 -3.29 -7.18
CA THR A 132 -12.29 -2.19 -8.06
C THR A 132 -11.04 -2.60 -8.84
N ASP A 133 -10.71 -1.87 -9.90
CA ASP A 133 -9.47 -2.10 -10.67
C ASP A 133 -8.25 -1.38 -10.04
N ALA A 134 -8.31 -1.13 -8.72
CA ALA A 134 -7.27 -0.46 -7.95
C ALA A 134 -6.36 -1.48 -7.26
N VAL A 135 -5.10 -1.10 -7.05
CA VAL A 135 -4.19 -1.83 -6.16
C VAL A 135 -4.16 -1.20 -4.78
N ALA A 136 -3.83 -2.00 -3.76
CA ALA A 136 -3.73 -1.51 -2.40
C ALA A 136 -2.38 -1.85 -1.75
N VAL A 137 -1.76 -0.85 -1.12
CA VAL A 137 -0.49 -0.99 -0.40
C VAL A 137 -0.74 -0.81 1.10
N VAL A 138 -0.37 -1.81 1.89
CA VAL A 138 -0.50 -1.81 3.35
C VAL A 138 0.87 -1.74 4.00
N VAL A 139 1.02 -0.86 5.00
CA VAL A 139 2.13 -0.91 5.96
C VAL A 139 1.65 -1.60 7.23
N SER A 140 2.25 -2.75 7.56
CA SER A 140 1.98 -3.48 8.80
C SER A 140 2.66 -2.79 9.97
N GLU A 141 1.87 -2.18 10.86
CA GLU A 141 2.39 -1.50 12.05
C GLU A 141 3.16 -2.45 12.98
N SER A 142 2.66 -3.69 13.16
CA SER A 142 3.25 -4.67 14.07
C SER A 142 4.51 -5.33 13.51
N GLU A 143 4.60 -5.53 12.19
CA GLU A 143 5.70 -6.27 11.56
C GLU A 143 6.70 -5.37 10.83
N GLY A 144 6.35 -4.11 10.52
CA GLY A 144 7.18 -3.25 9.68
C GLY A 144 7.32 -3.77 8.25
N ILE A 145 6.36 -4.57 7.78
CA ILE A 145 6.33 -5.15 6.43
C ILE A 145 5.37 -4.34 5.56
N VAL A 146 5.77 -4.05 4.33
CA VAL A 146 4.88 -3.46 3.31
C VAL A 146 4.32 -4.57 2.45
N ARG A 147 3.02 -4.52 2.14
CA ARG A 147 2.30 -5.54 1.39
C ARG A 147 1.53 -4.91 0.23
N LEU A 148 1.58 -5.55 -0.93
CA LEU A 148 0.81 -5.15 -2.11
C LEU A 148 -0.31 -6.16 -2.37
N PHE A 149 -1.52 -5.65 -2.49
CA PHE A 149 -2.73 -6.39 -2.82
C PHE A 149 -3.24 -5.96 -4.21
N ASP A 150 -3.66 -6.96 -4.97
CA ASP A 150 -4.11 -6.84 -6.36
C ASP A 150 -5.11 -7.98 -6.62
N ASP A 151 -6.28 -7.66 -7.19
CA ASP A 151 -7.43 -8.58 -7.36
C ASP A 151 -7.78 -9.39 -6.10
N GLY A 152 -7.77 -8.73 -4.94
CA GLY A 152 -8.04 -9.36 -3.63
C GLY A 152 -6.95 -10.27 -3.08
N GLU A 153 -5.83 -10.43 -3.79
CA GLU A 153 -4.75 -11.35 -3.46
C GLU A 153 -3.50 -10.61 -2.97
N LEU A 154 -2.77 -11.20 -2.02
CA LEU A 154 -1.46 -10.71 -1.62
C LEU A 154 -0.42 -11.10 -2.68
N VAL A 155 0.06 -10.12 -3.46
CA VAL A 155 0.96 -10.38 -4.59
C VAL A 155 2.43 -10.09 -4.30
N ALA A 156 2.73 -9.21 -3.33
CA ALA A 156 4.11 -8.94 -2.93
C ALA A 156 4.23 -8.51 -1.47
N GLU A 157 5.36 -8.87 -0.85
CA GLU A 157 5.80 -8.42 0.46
C GLU A 157 7.18 -7.76 0.33
N PHE A 158 7.32 -6.56 0.86
CA PHE A 158 8.57 -5.80 0.93
C PHE A 158 8.97 -5.68 2.38
N ILE A 159 10.15 -6.20 2.69
CA ILE A 159 10.64 -6.35 4.05
C ILE A 159 11.87 -5.45 4.19
N PRO A 160 11.74 -4.29 4.86
CA PRO A 160 12.87 -3.48 5.26
C PRO A 160 13.74 -4.30 6.22
N TRP A 161 15.06 -4.32 5.97
CA TRP A 161 16.11 -5.02 6.71
C TRP A 161 15.66 -5.81 7.97
N VAL A 162 15.76 -7.14 7.88
CA VAL A 162 15.69 -8.06 9.03
C VAL A 162 17.05 -8.70 9.17
N SER A 163 17.60 -8.73 10.39
CA SER A 163 18.87 -9.39 10.69
C SER A 163 18.87 -10.89 10.40
N ASN A 164 17.69 -11.53 10.30
CA ASN A 164 17.55 -12.93 9.92
C ASN A 164 16.37 -13.15 8.97
N LEU A 165 16.69 -13.25 7.67
CA LEU A 165 15.74 -13.47 6.58
C LEU A 165 15.12 -14.89 6.59
N GLU A 166 15.73 -15.87 7.26
CA GLU A 166 15.19 -17.25 7.33
C GLU A 166 13.95 -17.35 8.24
N LEU A 167 13.74 -16.38 9.12
CA LEU A 167 12.58 -16.33 10.01
C LEU A 167 11.33 -15.76 9.33
N VAL A 168 11.47 -15.08 8.19
CA VAL A 168 10.33 -14.48 7.50
C VAL A 168 9.78 -15.46 6.48
N LYS A 169 8.73 -16.17 6.88
CA LYS A 169 7.95 -17.02 5.97
C LYS A 169 6.98 -16.13 5.19
N PRO A 170 7.10 -16.00 3.86
CA PRO A 170 6.17 -15.22 3.06
C PRO A 170 4.75 -15.75 3.23
N ARG A 171 3.77 -14.84 3.21
CA ARG A 171 2.35 -15.19 3.29
C ARG A 171 1.64 -15.15 1.93
N ILE A 172 2.42 -15.05 0.86
CA ILE A 172 1.97 -15.08 -0.54
C ILE A 172 1.62 -16.53 -0.93
N ARG A 173 0.50 -16.73 -1.64
CA ARG A 173 0.11 -18.03 -2.20
C ARG A 173 0.76 -18.26 -3.56
N GLY A 174 1.12 -19.50 -3.87
CA GLY A 174 1.69 -19.90 -5.17
C GLY A 174 3.22 -19.86 -5.24
N GLU A 175 3.78 -19.89 -6.46
CA GLU A 175 5.23 -19.79 -6.66
C GLU A 175 5.75 -18.39 -6.37
N ILE A 176 6.83 -18.31 -5.59
CA ILE A 176 7.41 -17.04 -5.13
C ILE A 176 8.79 -16.83 -5.75
N GLU A 177 9.05 -15.62 -6.24
CA GLU A 177 10.39 -15.14 -6.56
C GLU A 177 10.88 -14.17 -5.48
N LYS A 178 12.17 -14.24 -5.14
CA LYS A 178 12.83 -13.38 -4.16
C LYS A 178 13.87 -12.50 -4.84
N ILE A 179 13.79 -11.19 -4.59
CA ILE A 179 14.77 -10.20 -5.03
C ILE A 179 15.32 -9.49 -3.79
N ILE A 180 16.64 -9.38 -3.71
CA ILE A 180 17.31 -8.58 -2.68
C ILE A 180 17.78 -7.28 -3.35
N ASP A 181 17.24 -6.15 -2.90
CA ASP A 181 17.65 -4.82 -3.35
C ASP A 181 18.55 -4.21 -2.28
N THR A 182 19.86 -4.34 -2.49
CA THR A 182 20.88 -3.86 -1.55
C THR A 182 20.96 -2.34 -1.50
N THR A 183 20.61 -1.65 -2.58
CA THR A 183 20.62 -0.18 -2.64
C THR A 183 19.51 0.42 -1.79
N LYS A 184 18.29 -0.15 -1.86
CA LYS A 184 17.14 0.28 -1.03
C LYS A 184 17.08 -0.44 0.33
N ASN A 185 18.01 -1.34 0.60
CA ASN A 185 18.09 -2.18 1.81
C ASN A 185 16.75 -2.91 2.11
N VAL A 186 16.18 -3.54 1.09
CA VAL A 186 14.88 -4.20 1.15
C VAL A 186 14.93 -5.57 0.47
N THR A 187 14.29 -6.55 1.09
CA THR A 187 13.99 -7.83 0.44
C THR A 187 12.57 -7.79 -0.09
N VAL A 188 12.40 -8.17 -1.35
CA VAL A 188 11.10 -8.24 -2.02
C VAL A 188 10.79 -9.71 -2.33
N MET A 189 9.65 -10.18 -1.86
CA MET A 189 9.08 -11.47 -2.24
C MET A 189 7.80 -11.21 -3.02
N PHE A 190 7.61 -11.84 -4.17
CA PHE A 190 6.41 -11.63 -4.99
C PHE A 190 6.00 -12.90 -5.71
N ARG A 191 4.70 -13.01 -6.00
CA ARG A 191 4.11 -14.10 -6.75
C ARG A 191 4.60 -14.05 -8.19
N LYS A 192 5.13 -15.17 -8.72
CA LYS A 192 5.41 -15.29 -10.16
C LYS A 192 4.09 -15.17 -10.92
N SER A 193 4.11 -14.41 -12.02
CA SER A 193 3.01 -14.49 -12.98
C SER A 193 3.05 -15.86 -13.63
N GLU A 194 1.91 -16.58 -13.64
CA GLU A 194 1.77 -17.77 -14.48
C GLU A 194 1.93 -17.33 -15.95
N SER A 195 2.82 -18.01 -16.66
CA SER A 195 3.15 -17.76 -18.07
C SER A 195 2.02 -18.21 -18.99
#